data_AF-A0A7V9JAT1-F1
#
_entry.id   AF-A0A7V9JAT1-F1
#
_cell.length_a   1.000
_cell.length_b   1.000
_cell.length_c   1.000
_cell.angle_alpha   90.00
_cell.angle_beta   90.00
_cell.angle_gamma   90.00
#
_symmetry.space_group_name_H-M   'P 1'
#
loop_
_entity.id
_entity.type
_entity.pdbx_description
1 polymer ?
#
loop_
_entity_poly.entity_id
_entity_poly.type
_entity_poly.pdbx_seq_one_letter_code
_entity_poly.pdbx_strand_id
1 'polypeptide(L)'
;KFNPGDIDERSKWDDYQQAYERALERCNTSPAPWYVIPSDRKWYRNWAIAKLLLEHLQVVGPQWPVADFDVEEQKARLAAS
;
A
#
# COMPACT_ATOMS: atom_id res chain seq x y z
N LYS A 1 -13.79 -11.19 -11.08
CA LYS A 1 -14.13 -12.27 -12.02
C LYS A 1 -14.21 -13.58 -11.23
N PHE A 2 -14.97 -14.58 -11.70
CA PHE A 2 -15.17 -15.88 -11.03
C PHE A 2 -14.17 -16.92 -11.55
N ASN A 3 -13.62 -17.75 -10.65
CA ASN A 3 -12.77 -18.89 -10.97
C ASN A 3 -13.29 -20.15 -10.22
N PRO A 4 -13.59 -21.27 -10.91
CA PRO A 4 -14.03 -22.50 -10.25
C PRO A 4 -13.06 -23.03 -9.18
N GLY A 5 -11.76 -22.83 -9.36
CA GLY A 5 -10.75 -23.26 -8.38
C GLY A 5 -10.91 -22.60 -7.00
N ASP A 6 -11.57 -21.43 -6.93
CA ASP A 6 -11.85 -20.75 -5.66
C ASP A 6 -12.73 -21.62 -4.72
N ILE A 7 -13.54 -22.52 -5.29
CA ILE A 7 -14.37 -23.47 -4.52
C ILE A 7 -13.51 -24.58 -3.91
N ASP A 8 -12.54 -25.10 -4.66
CA ASP A 8 -11.61 -26.13 -4.16
C ASP A 8 -10.68 -25.54 -3.09
N GLU A 9 -10.24 -24.29 -3.27
CA GLU A 9 -9.41 -23.60 -2.28
C GLU A 9 -10.18 -23.30 -0.99
N ARG A 10 -11.49 -23.03 -1.08
CA ARG A 10 -12.33 -22.79 0.09
C ARG A 10 -12.35 -23.97 1.06
N SER A 11 -12.20 -25.21 0.59
CA SER A 11 -12.14 -26.38 1.49
C SER A 11 -10.87 -26.41 2.34
N LYS A 12 -9.85 -25.63 1.99
CA LYS A 12 -8.56 -25.51 2.70
C LYS A 12 -8.51 -24.28 3.61
N TRP A 13 -9.65 -23.68 3.93
CA TRP A 13 -9.71 -22.42 4.69
C TRP A 13 -8.90 -22.46 5.98
N ASP A 14 -9.04 -23.53 6.78
CA ASP A 14 -8.34 -23.67 8.05
C ASP A 14 -6.82 -23.83 7.85
N ASP A 15 -6.39 -24.52 6.79
CA ASP A 15 -4.97 -24.65 6.44
C ASP A 15 -4.37 -23.29 6.05
N TYR A 16 -5.12 -22.47 5.30
CA TYR A 16 -4.72 -21.10 4.98
C TYR A 16 -4.62 -20.22 6.23
N GLN A 17 -5.59 -20.30 7.16
CA GLN A 17 -5.52 -19.56 8.42
C GLN A 17 -4.24 -19.90 9.20
N GLN A 18 -3.94 -21.19 9.37
CA GLN A 18 -2.71 -21.65 10.04
C GLN A 18 -1.43 -21.24 9.28
N ALA A 19 -1.46 -21.20 7.95
CA ALA A 19 -0.33 -20.74 7.15
C ALA A 19 -0.08 -19.23 7.34
N TYR A 20 -1.14 -18.41 7.33
CA TYR A 20 -1.04 -16.97 7.58
C TYR A 20 -0.60 -16.66 9.00
N GLU A 21 -1.13 -17.35 10.01
CA GLU A 21 -0.72 -17.19 11.40
C GLU A 21 0.79 -17.45 11.56
N ARG A 22 1.29 -18.57 11.04
CA ARG A 22 2.73 -18.89 11.06
C ARG A 22 3.58 -17.83 10.34
N ALA A 23 3.09 -17.29 9.22
CA ALA A 23 3.80 -16.23 8.50
C ALA A 23 3.85 -14.94 9.32
N LEU A 24 2.74 -14.54 9.94
CA LEU A 24 2.67 -13.36 10.80
C LEU A 24 3.55 -13.51 12.04
N GLU A 25 3.54 -14.66 12.70
CA GLU A 25 4.41 -14.93 13.85
C GLU A 25 5.90 -14.84 13.51
N ARG A 26 6.31 -15.35 12.34
CA ARG A 26 7.73 -15.48 11.98
C ARG A 26 8.29 -14.29 11.21
N CYS A 27 7.44 -13.53 10.53
CA CYS A 27 7.86 -12.49 9.58
C CYS A 27 7.38 -11.09 9.94
N ASN A 28 6.60 -10.91 11.01
CA ASN A 28 6.21 -9.59 11.51
C ASN A 28 7.33 -8.98 12.35
N THR A 29 8.15 -8.14 11.72
CA THR A 29 9.34 -7.55 12.37
C THR A 29 9.16 -6.04 12.55
N SER A 30 9.84 -5.48 13.56
CA SER A 30 9.82 -4.03 13.83
C SER A 30 10.10 -3.14 12.59
N PRO A 31 11.15 -3.38 11.78
CA PRO A 31 11.41 -2.56 10.60
C PRO A 31 10.48 -2.85 9.40
N ALA A 32 9.74 -3.96 9.41
CA ALA A 32 8.84 -4.37 8.34
C ALA A 32 7.60 -5.05 8.92
N PRO A 33 6.70 -4.27 9.54
CA PRO A 33 5.52 -4.80 10.21
C PRO A 33 4.46 -5.28 9.21
N TRP A 34 3.77 -6.35 9.56
CA TRP A 34 2.54 -6.81 8.92
C TRP A 34 1.32 -6.20 9.62
N TYR A 35 0.31 -5.83 8.83
CA TYR A 35 -0.97 -5.31 9.34
C TYR A 35 -2.13 -6.19 8.87
N VAL A 36 -2.92 -6.71 9.81
CA VAL A 36 -4.15 -7.46 9.51
C VAL A 36 -5.31 -6.47 9.41
N ILE A 37 -5.88 -6.32 8.20
CA ILE A 37 -6.94 -5.33 7.92
C ILE A 37 -8.31 -6.02 7.77
N PRO A 38 -9.29 -5.72 8.63
CA PRO A 38 -10.66 -6.17 8.43
C PRO A 38 -11.21 -5.75 7.06
N SER A 39 -11.61 -6.73 6.24
CA SER A 39 -11.81 -6.51 4.81
C SER A 39 -13.24 -6.71 4.30
N ASP A 40 -14.17 -7.13 5.15
CA ASP A 40 -15.57 -7.37 4.78
C ASP A 40 -16.25 -6.11 4.22
N ARG A 41 -15.85 -4.94 4.73
CA ARG A 41 -16.33 -3.63 4.26
C ARG A 41 -15.27 -2.97 3.40
N LYS A 42 -15.48 -2.96 2.09
CA LYS A 42 -14.54 -2.40 1.10
C LYS A 42 -14.11 -0.96 1.41
N TRP A 43 -15.04 -0.10 1.84
CA TRP A 43 -14.73 1.29 2.17
C TRP A 43 -13.79 1.39 3.37
N TYR A 44 -13.99 0.54 4.38
CA TYR A 44 -13.17 0.54 5.60
C TYR A 44 -11.76 0.04 5.30
N ARG A 45 -11.64 -1.07 4.56
CA ARG A 45 -10.36 -1.58 4.07
C ARG A 45 -9.58 -0.51 3.30
N ASN A 46 -10.24 0.17 2.35
CA ASN A 46 -9.61 1.21 1.55
C ASN A 46 -9.13 2.38 2.43
N TRP A 47 -9.98 2.82 3.37
CA TRP A 47 -9.62 3.88 4.31
C TRP A 47 -8.43 3.49 5.20
N ALA A 48 -8.46 2.30 5.81
CA ALA A 48 -7.40 1.83 6.72
C ALA A 48 -6.05 1.71 6.01
N ILE A 49 -6.02 1.12 4.80
CA ILE A 49 -4.80 1.03 3.99
C ILE A 49 -4.28 2.42 3.62
N ALA A 50 -5.15 3.32 3.16
CA ALA A 50 -4.75 4.68 2.79
C ALA A 50 -4.19 5.45 4.00
N LYS A 51 -4.79 5.28 5.19
CA LYS A 51 -4.34 5.94 6.41
C LYS A 51 -2.95 5.42 6.84
N LEU A 52 -2.75 4.10 6.83
CA LEU A 52 -1.44 3.50 7.13
C LEU A 52 -0.35 4.00 6.19
N LEU A 53 -0.61 4.02 4.88
CA LEU A 53 0.34 4.53 3.89
C LEU A 53 0.66 6.01 4.13
N LEU A 54 -0.36 6.83 4.38
CA LEU A 54 -0.17 8.26 4.65
C LEU A 54 0.71 8.50 5.88
N GLU A 55 0.47 7.79 6.98
CA GLU A 55 1.27 7.92 8.20
C GLU A 55 2.74 7.60 7.95
N HIS A 56 3.04 6.52 7.22
CA HIS A 56 4.42 6.15 6.90
C HIS A 56 5.08 7.15 5.95
N LEU A 57 4.37 7.63 4.92
CA LEU A 57 4.89 8.65 4.02
C LEU A 57 5.15 9.98 4.73
N GLN A 58 4.33 10.34 5.72
CA GLN A 58 4.56 11.52 6.55
C GLN A 58 5.84 11.41 7.38
N VAL A 59 6.15 10.21 7.91
CA VAL A 59 7.40 9.95 8.64
C VAL A 59 8.61 10.00 7.72
N VAL A 60 8.52 9.43 6.51
CA VAL A 60 9.59 9.50 5.50
C VAL A 60 9.81 10.93 5.04
N GLY A 61 8.75 11.73 4.95
CA GLY A 61 8.80 13.15 4.61
C GLY A 61 9.41 13.46 3.23
N PRO A 62 9.02 12.76 2.15
CA PRO A 62 9.58 13.01 0.83
C PRO A 62 9.33 14.46 0.39
N GLN A 63 10.35 15.09 -0.17
CA GLN A 63 10.28 16.45 -0.69
C GLN A 63 10.34 16.45 -2.20
N TRP A 64 9.73 17.47 -2.82
CA TRP A 64 9.96 17.73 -4.23
C TRP A 64 11.42 18.11 -4.46
N PRO A 65 12.06 17.59 -5.52
CA PRO A 65 13.39 18.04 -5.89
C PRO A 65 13.34 19.52 -6.29
N VAL A 66 14.40 20.25 -5.98
CA VAL A 66 14.59 21.61 -6.49
C VAL A 66 14.96 21.52 -7.97
N ALA A 67 14.38 22.40 -8.79
CA ALA A 67 14.74 22.50 -10.19
C ALA A 67 16.22 22.90 -10.34
N ASP A 68 16.92 22.28 -11.30
CA ASP A 68 18.29 22.60 -11.67
C ASP A 68 18.38 23.73 -12.72
N PHE A 69 17.24 24.33 -13.05
CA PHE A 69 17.09 25.45 -13.98
C PHE A 69 16.21 26.56 -13.38
N ASP A 70 16.28 27.75 -13.97
CA ASP A 70 15.39 28.87 -13.64
C ASP A 70 13.98 28.60 -14.20
N VAL A 71 13.06 28.29 -13.29
CA VAL A 71 11.66 27.97 -13.61
C VAL A 71 10.94 29.14 -14.28
N GLU A 72 11.20 30.38 -13.85
CA GLU A 72 10.51 31.55 -14.38
C GLU A 72 11.03 31.91 -15.78
N GLU A 73 12.33 31.74 -16.02
CA GLU A 73 12.91 31.83 -17.37
C GLU A 73 12.26 30.82 -18.32
N GLN A 74 12.15 29.55 -17.92
CA GLN A 74 11.56 28.52 -18.80
C GLN A 74 10.07 28.76 -19.05
N LYS A 75 9.31 29.26 -18.06
CA LYS A 75 7.91 29.67 -18.27
C LYS A 75 7.79 30.81 -19.29
N ALA A 76 8.67 31.81 -19.22
CA ALA A 76 8.66 32.93 -20.17
C ALA A 76 9.00 32.47 -21.59
N ARG A 77 9.98 31.56 -21.75
CA ARG A 77 10.33 30.96 -23.04
C ARG A 77 9.17 30.17 -23.65
N LEU A 78 8.46 29.39 -22.84
CA LEU A 78 7.30 28.61 -23.29
C LEU A 78 6.12 29.50 -23.71
N ALA A 79 5.87 30.60 -23.01
CA ALA A 79 4.79 31.53 -23.37
C ALA A 79 5.06 32.28 -24.69
N ALA A 80 6.33 32.35 -25.13
CA ALA A 80 6.76 33.03 -26.34
C ALA A 80 6.92 32.11 -27.58
N SER A 81 6.74 30.79 -27.43
CA SER A 81 6.73 29.82 -28.53
C SER A 81 5.33 29.61 -29.10
#